data_AF-A0A3N9TMI1-F1
#
_entry.id   AF-A0A3N9TMI1-F1
#
_cell.length_a   1.000
_cell.length_b   1.000
_cell.length_c   1.000
_cell.angle_alpha   90.00
_cell.angle_beta   90.00
_cell.angle_gamma   90.00
#
_symmetry.space_group_name_H-M   'P 1'
#
loop_
_entity.id
_entity.type
_entity.pdbx_description
1 polymer ?
#
loop_
_entity_poly.entity_id
_entity_poly.type
_entity_poly.pdbx_seq_one_letter_code
_entity_poly.pdbx_strand_id
1 'polypeptide(L)'
;KVVDAITDATKKAALQKELDEAKKQLEAKQAAAAAEKARQEAAEASVKDLFTNGDVTGTIKDTTDQEAIDKARKVVDAITDATKKAALQKELDEAKKQLEAKQAAAAAEKARQEAAEASVKDLFTNG
;
A
#
# COMPACT_ATOMS: atom_id res chain seq x y z
N LYS A 1 -16.45 5.98 -42.04
CA LYS A 1 -15.85 7.14 -41.34
C LYS A 1 -16.71 8.38 -41.63
N VAL A 2 -17.32 8.99 -40.63
CA VAL A 2 -18.29 10.10 -40.81
C VAL A 2 -17.65 11.33 -41.48
N VAL A 3 -16.34 11.52 -41.30
CA VAL A 3 -15.53 12.61 -41.89
C VAL A 3 -15.29 12.42 -43.40
N ASP A 4 -15.41 11.19 -43.93
CA ASP A 4 -15.14 10.91 -45.35
C ASP A 4 -16.24 11.37 -46.29
N ALA A 5 -17.46 11.57 -45.78
CA ALA A 5 -18.59 12.10 -46.53
C ALA A 5 -18.54 13.64 -46.71
N ILE A 6 -17.55 14.32 -46.12
CA ILE A 6 -17.40 15.77 -46.17
C ILE A 6 -16.69 16.18 -47.47
N THR A 7 -17.36 16.97 -48.30
CA THR A 7 -16.86 17.45 -49.60
C THR A 7 -15.98 18.70 -49.48
N ASP A 8 -16.17 19.51 -48.44
CA ASP A 8 -15.31 20.66 -48.11
C ASP A 8 -13.98 20.16 -47.55
N ALA A 9 -12.92 20.28 -48.35
CA ALA A 9 -11.59 19.76 -48.02
C ALA A 9 -10.99 20.39 -46.75
N THR A 10 -11.24 21.69 -46.52
CA THR A 10 -10.73 22.40 -45.35
C THR A 10 -11.42 21.92 -44.08
N LYS A 11 -12.76 21.80 -44.12
CA LYS A 11 -13.53 21.24 -42.99
C LYS A 11 -13.18 19.77 -42.74
N LYS A 12 -13.01 18.98 -43.80
CA LYS A 12 -12.60 17.58 -43.70
C LYS A 12 -11.25 17.45 -42.98
N ALA A 13 -10.26 18.24 -43.37
CA ALA A 13 -8.93 18.22 -42.75
C ALA A 13 -8.97 18.63 -41.27
N ALA A 14 -9.73 19.69 -40.93
CA ALA A 14 -9.89 20.15 -39.55
C ALA A 14 -10.54 19.07 -38.67
N LEU A 15 -11.67 18.49 -39.10
CA LEU A 15 -12.38 17.46 -38.34
C LEU A 15 -11.59 16.15 -38.23
N GLN A 16 -10.81 15.80 -39.25
CA GLN A 16 -9.93 14.65 -39.17
C GLN A 16 -8.84 14.86 -38.11
N LYS A 17 -8.24 16.06 -38.05
CA LYS A 17 -7.26 16.42 -37.02
C LYS A 17 -7.86 16.36 -35.61
N GLU A 18 -9.05 16.92 -35.41
CA GLU A 18 -9.76 16.87 -34.13
C GLU A 18 -10.08 15.43 -33.71
N LEU A 19 -10.54 14.60 -34.64
CA LEU A 19 -10.83 13.19 -34.38
C LEU A 19 -9.57 12.42 -33.96
N ASP A 20 -8.44 12.68 -34.60
CA ASP A 20 -7.19 12.00 -34.29
C ASP A 20 -6.60 12.47 -32.94
N GLU A 21 -6.73 13.76 -32.60
CA GLU A 21 -6.39 14.26 -31.27
C GLU A 21 -7.31 13.67 -30.18
N ALA A 22 -8.62 13.57 -30.44
CA ALA A 22 -9.57 12.96 -29.52
C ALA A 22 -9.24 11.47 -29.25
N LYS A 23 -8.86 10.72 -30.30
CA LYS A 23 -8.39 9.32 -30.13
C LYS A 23 -7.13 9.25 -29.29
N LYS A 24 -6.14 10.10 -29.55
CA LYS A 24 -4.90 10.16 -28.78
C LYS A 24 -5.16 10.45 -27.31
N GLN A 25 -6.07 11.38 -27.00
CA GLN A 25 -6.46 11.68 -25.63
C GLN A 25 -7.20 10.53 -24.95
N LEU A 26 -8.07 9.82 -25.69
CA LEU A 26 -8.75 8.64 -25.19
C LEU A 26 -7.75 7.52 -24.84
N GLU A 27 -6.81 7.24 -25.72
CA GLU A 27 -5.74 6.26 -25.50
C GLU A 27 -4.88 6.63 -24.28
N ALA A 28 -4.50 7.91 -24.14
CA ALA A 28 -3.75 8.38 -22.98
C ALA A 28 -4.52 8.20 -21.66
N LYS A 29 -5.83 8.49 -21.65
CA LYS A 29 -6.69 8.27 -20.48
C LYS A 29 -6.80 6.79 -20.12
N GLN A 30 -6.94 5.92 -21.11
CA GLN A 30 -6.98 4.47 -20.89
C GLN A 30 -5.66 3.95 -20.31
N ALA A 31 -4.53 4.41 -20.84
CA ALA A 31 -3.21 4.07 -20.32
C ALA A 31 -3.02 4.55 -18.86
N ALA A 32 -3.43 5.78 -18.54
CA ALA A 32 -3.37 6.30 -17.18
C ALA A 32 -4.25 5.51 -16.20
N ALA A 33 -5.47 5.14 -16.61
CA ALA A 33 -6.37 4.32 -15.80
C ALA A 33 -5.80 2.91 -15.56
N ALA A 34 -5.20 2.29 -16.58
CA ALA A 34 -4.54 0.99 -16.44
C ALA A 34 -3.32 1.06 -15.50
N ALA A 35 -2.50 2.11 -15.61
CA ALA A 35 -1.37 2.34 -14.72
C ALA A 35 -1.82 2.56 -13.26
N GLU A 36 -2.90 3.32 -13.05
CA GLU A 36 -3.47 3.50 -11.72
C GLU A 36 -3.99 2.18 -11.12
N LYS A 37 -4.72 1.38 -11.91
CA LYS A 37 -5.17 0.05 -11.47
C LYS A 37 -4.00 -0.85 -11.05
N ALA A 38 -2.92 -0.87 -11.84
CA ALA A 38 -1.73 -1.65 -11.50
C ALA A 38 -1.06 -1.17 -10.20
N ARG A 39 -1.01 0.15 -9.95
CA ARG A 39 -0.51 0.69 -8.67
C ARG A 39 -1.37 0.27 -7.49
N GLN A 40 -2.69 0.31 -7.64
CA GLN A 40 -3.61 -0.12 -6.58
C GLN A 40 -3.46 -1.60 -6.27
N GLU A 41 -3.38 -2.47 -7.29
CA GLU A 41 -3.17 -3.91 -7.12
C GLU A 41 -1.83 -4.23 -6.44
N ALA A 42 -0.75 -3.56 -6.85
CA ALA A 42 0.56 -3.73 -6.24
C ALA A 42 0.56 -3.29 -4.76
N ALA A 43 -0.10 -2.17 -4.44
CA ALA A 43 -0.22 -1.70 -3.09
C ALA A 43 -1.08 -2.62 -2.21
N GLU A 44 -2.22 -3.10 -2.71
CA GLU A 44 -3.05 -4.08 -2.01
C GLU A 44 -2.26 -5.35 -1.68
N ALA A 45 -1.51 -5.87 -2.66
CA ALA A 45 -0.65 -7.04 -2.44
C ALA A 45 0.41 -6.74 -1.37
N SER A 46 1.06 -5.58 -1.44
CA SER A 46 2.10 -5.18 -0.49
C SER A 46 1.55 -4.98 0.93
N VAL A 47 0.33 -4.48 1.10
CA VAL A 47 -0.30 -4.35 2.42
C VAL A 47 -0.70 -5.71 2.95
N LYS A 48 -1.38 -6.55 2.15
CA LYS A 48 -1.75 -7.92 2.54
C LYS A 48 -0.54 -8.74 2.97
N ASP A 49 0.60 -8.56 2.34
CA ASP A 49 1.82 -9.30 2.67
C ASP A 49 2.37 -9.01 4.07
N LEU A 50 1.95 -7.91 4.72
CA LEU A 50 2.27 -7.62 6.11
C LEU A 50 1.47 -8.49 7.10
N PHE A 51 0.36 -9.08 6.66
CA PHE A 51 -0.59 -9.80 7.51
C PHE A 51 -0.54 -11.31 7.30
N THR A 52 -0.87 -12.05 8.35
CA THR A 52 -0.96 -13.51 8.31
C THR A 52 -2.05 -13.93 7.33
N ASN A 53 -1.71 -14.85 6.41
CA ASN A 53 -2.59 -15.31 5.34
C ASN A 53 -3.16 -14.20 4.42
N GLY A 54 -2.58 -12.99 4.44
CA GLY A 54 -3.11 -11.86 3.70
C GLY A 54 -4.39 -11.25 4.28
N ASP A 55 -4.77 -11.60 5.51
CA ASP A 55 -5.95 -11.06 6.19
C ASP A 55 -5.62 -9.76 6.93
N VAL A 56 -5.93 -8.63 6.30
CA VAL A 56 -5.70 -7.28 6.86
C VAL A 56 -6.55 -6.97 8.10
N THR A 57 -7.52 -7.82 8.44
CA THR A 57 -8.29 -7.72 9.69
C THR A 57 -7.69 -8.57 10.82
N GLY A 58 -6.75 -9.44 10.49
CA GLY A 58 -6.05 -10.32 11.41
C GLY A 58 -4.78 -9.71 11.98
N THR A 59 -3.82 -10.58 12.30
CA THR A 59 -2.54 -10.19 12.90
C THR A 59 -1.43 -10.05 11.87
N ILE A 60 -0.50 -9.12 12.10
CA ILE A 60 0.72 -9.03 11.32
C ILE A 60 1.56 -10.31 11.43
N LYS A 61 2.27 -10.66 10.36
CA LYS A 61 3.26 -11.76 10.39
C LYS A 61 4.34 -11.48 11.43
N ASP A 62 5.02 -12.52 11.88
CA ASP A 62 6.17 -12.35 12.78
C ASP A 62 7.39 -11.74 12.08
N THR A 63 7.47 -11.91 10.75
CA THR A 63 8.48 -11.28 9.90
C THR A 63 8.15 -9.84 9.54
N THR A 64 6.98 -9.33 9.92
CA THR A 64 6.61 -7.94 9.64
C THR A 64 7.34 -7.02 10.60
N ASP A 65 8.26 -6.23 10.06
CA ASP A 65 9.02 -5.21 10.76
C ASP A 65 8.75 -3.81 10.18
N GLN A 66 9.43 -2.80 10.72
CA GLN A 66 9.26 -1.42 10.27
C GLN A 66 9.70 -1.22 8.81
N GLU A 67 10.72 -1.96 8.35
CA GLU A 67 11.20 -1.85 6.97
C GLU A 67 10.16 -2.39 5.97
N ALA A 68 9.51 -3.51 6.30
CA ALA A 68 8.41 -4.06 5.52
C ALA A 68 7.22 -3.07 5.45
N ILE A 69 6.86 -2.45 6.57
CA ILE A 69 5.79 -1.44 6.63
C ILE A 69 6.16 -0.22 5.79
N ASP A 70 7.41 0.27 5.87
CA ASP A 70 7.88 1.43 5.11
C ASP A 70 7.93 1.16 3.60
N LYS A 71 8.29 -0.07 3.19
CA LYS A 71 8.22 -0.50 1.79
C LYS A 71 6.78 -0.45 1.29
N ALA A 72 5.83 -1.02 2.04
CA ALA A 72 4.42 -1.01 1.67
C ALA A 72 3.84 0.41 1.63
N ARG A 73 4.24 1.28 2.58
CA ARG A 73 3.89 2.70 2.59
C ARG A 73 4.29 3.40 1.29
N LYS A 74 5.52 3.20 0.81
CA LYS A 74 5.99 3.81 -0.44
C LYS A 74 5.15 3.39 -1.65
N VAL A 75 4.70 2.14 -1.71
CA VAL A 75 3.84 1.65 -2.79
C VAL A 75 2.44 2.28 -2.70
N VAL A 76 1.85 2.33 -1.50
CA VAL A 76 0.57 3.01 -1.25
C VAL A 76 0.66 4.51 -1.59
N ASP A 77 1.80 5.15 -1.32
CA ASP A 77 1.98 6.57 -1.57
C ASP A 77 1.96 6.94 -3.05
N ALA A 78 2.27 5.99 -3.93
CA ALA A 78 2.26 6.18 -5.37
C ALA A 78 0.84 6.14 -5.98
N ILE A 79 -0.19 5.70 -5.24
CA ILE A 79 -1.59 5.67 -5.71
C ILE A 79 -2.13 7.09 -5.90
N THR A 80 -2.89 7.31 -6.97
CA THR A 80 -3.54 8.61 -7.23
C THR A 80 -5.01 8.66 -6.82
N ASP A 81 -5.70 7.53 -6.75
CA ASP A 81 -7.04 7.45 -6.15
C ASP A 81 -6.96 7.71 -4.64
N ALA A 82 -7.47 8.86 -4.21
CA ALA A 82 -7.39 9.31 -2.83
C ALA A 82 -8.18 8.39 -1.88
N THR A 83 -9.32 7.86 -2.29
CA THR A 83 -10.16 6.98 -1.47
C THR A 83 -9.46 5.65 -1.24
N LYS A 84 -8.91 5.06 -2.31
CA LYS A 84 -8.17 3.80 -2.22
C LYS A 84 -6.89 3.96 -1.40
N LYS A 85 -6.15 5.03 -1.64
CA LYS A 85 -4.95 5.38 -0.86
C LYS A 85 -5.27 5.49 0.63
N ALA A 86 -6.32 6.23 0.99
CA ALA A 86 -6.73 6.40 2.39
C ALA A 86 -7.14 5.07 3.06
N ALA A 87 -7.83 4.19 2.34
CA ALA A 87 -8.21 2.87 2.86
C ALA A 87 -6.98 2.01 3.19
N LEU A 88 -6.05 1.87 2.23
CA LEU A 88 -4.79 1.14 2.45
C LEU A 88 -3.92 1.81 3.50
N GLN A 89 -4.02 3.14 3.62
CA GLN A 89 -3.28 3.86 4.63
C GLN A 89 -3.72 3.48 6.05
N LYS A 90 -5.02 3.31 6.27
CA LYS A 90 -5.57 2.85 7.54
C LYS A 90 -5.10 1.44 7.90
N GLU A 91 -5.00 0.55 6.92
CA GLU A 91 -4.50 -0.82 7.11
C GLU A 91 -3.01 -0.81 7.51
N LEU A 92 -2.19 0.05 6.90
CA LEU A 92 -0.78 0.24 7.30
C LEU A 92 -0.64 0.80 8.72
N ASP A 93 -1.52 1.70 9.14
CA ASP A 93 -1.48 2.27 10.49
C ASP A 93 -1.86 1.21 11.54
N GLU A 94 -2.80 0.32 11.22
CA GLU A 94 -3.10 -0.84 12.07
C GLU A 94 -1.93 -1.82 12.14
N ALA A 95 -1.28 -2.15 11.02
CA ALA A 95 -0.07 -2.99 11.02
C ALA A 95 1.03 -2.41 11.91
N LYS A 96 1.25 -1.09 11.83
CA LYS A 96 2.23 -0.39 12.67
C LYS A 96 1.88 -0.46 14.15
N LYS A 97 0.63 -0.21 14.51
CA LYS A 97 0.14 -0.33 15.89
C LYS A 97 0.36 -1.74 16.45
N GLN A 98 0.09 -2.78 15.66
CA GLN A 98 0.34 -4.15 16.10
C GLN A 98 1.83 -4.44 16.29
N LEU A 99 2.70 -3.92 15.42
CA LEU A 99 4.16 -4.05 15.56
C LEU A 99 4.66 -3.39 16.85
N GLU A 100 4.22 -2.17 17.13
CA GLU A 100 4.54 -1.45 18.37
C GLU A 100 4.07 -2.23 19.60
N ALA A 101 2.87 -2.82 19.56
CA ALA A 101 2.34 -3.65 20.63
C ALA A 101 3.17 -4.94 20.84
N LYS A 102 3.58 -5.62 19.77
CA LYS A 102 4.47 -6.81 19.84
C LYS A 102 5.80 -6.44 20.50
N GLN A 103 6.41 -5.32 20.10
CA GLN A 103 7.68 -4.84 20.65
C GLN A 103 7.55 -4.48 22.14
N ALA A 104 6.47 -3.78 22.52
CA ALA A 104 6.21 -3.42 23.91
C ALA A 104 6.01 -4.67 24.79
N ALA A 105 5.27 -5.67 24.31
CA ALA A 105 5.06 -6.93 25.01
C ALA A 105 6.37 -7.70 25.20
N ALA A 106 7.21 -7.79 24.17
CA ALA A 106 8.51 -8.44 24.25
C ALA A 106 9.46 -7.74 25.26
N ALA A 107 9.47 -6.41 25.26
CA ALA A 107 10.25 -5.63 26.22
C ALA A 107 9.78 -5.85 27.66
N ALA A 108 8.46 -5.86 27.89
CA ALA A 108 7.88 -6.13 29.20
C ALA A 108 8.20 -7.54 29.70
N GLU A 109 8.16 -8.54 28.82
CA GLU A 109 8.49 -9.92 29.17
C GLU A 109 9.97 -10.08 29.53
N LYS A 110 10.88 -9.47 28.75
CA LYS A 110 12.31 -9.43 29.07
C LYS A 110 12.57 -8.82 30.45
N ALA A 111 11.90 -7.71 30.78
CA ALA A 111 12.03 -7.08 32.09
C ALA A 111 11.54 -7.98 33.24
N ARG A 112 10.47 -8.76 33.04
CA ARG A 112 10.00 -9.72 34.05
C ARG A 112 10.99 -10.85 34.27
N GLN A 113 11.60 -11.36 33.20
CA GLN A 113 12.62 -12.41 33.27
C GLN A 113 13.84 -11.92 34.06
N GLU A 114 14.35 -10.73 33.73
CA GLU A 114 15.48 -10.10 34.45
C GLU A 114 15.16 -9.88 35.94
N ALA A 115 13.95 -9.42 36.26
CA ALA A 115 13.53 -9.24 37.66
C ALA A 115 13.41 -10.58 38.42
N ALA A 116 12.91 -11.63 37.77
CA ALA A 116 12.81 -12.97 38.35
C ALA A 116 14.21 -13.56 38.60
N GLU A 117 15.12 -13.44 37.63
CA GLU A 117 16.52 -13.90 37.76
C GLU A 117 17.24 -13.20 38.90
N ALA A 118 17.10 -11.87 39.02
CA ALA A 118 17.67 -11.10 40.13
C ALA A 118 17.13 -11.58 41.48
N SER A 119 15.81 -11.76 41.59
CA SER A 119 15.17 -12.22 42.82
C SER A 119 15.63 -13.62 43.24
N VAL A 120 15.78 -14.53 42.28
CA VAL A 120 16.29 -15.89 42.53
C VAL A 120 17.73 -15.84 43.00
N LYS A 121 18.58 -15.03 42.36
CA LYS A 121 19.99 -14.87 42.76
C LYS A 121 20.10 -14.35 44.20
N ASP A 122 19.32 -13.34 44.56
CA ASP A 122 19.33 -12.75 45.89
C ASP A 122 18.95 -13.77 46.98
N LEU A 123 17.99 -14.66 46.71
CA LEU A 123 17.61 -15.76 47.62
C LEU A 123 18.74 -16.75 47.87
N PHE A 124 19.56 -17.05 46.86
CA PHE A 124 20.66 -18.01 46.97
C PHE A 124 21.96 -17.39 47.50
N THR A 125 22.13 -16.07 47.44
CA THR A 125 23.33 -15.40 47.98
C THR A 125 23.20 -14.97 49.44
N ASN A 126 21.98 -14.81 49.95
CA ASN A 126 21.71 -14.40 51.34
C ASN A 126 21.17 -15.55 52.22
N GLY A 127 21.19 -16.80 51.73
CA GLY A 127 20.77 -18.01 52.44
C GLY A 127 21.93 -18.88 52.92
#